data_AF-A0A6P7GE17-F1
#
_entry.id   AF-A0A6P7GE17-F1
#
_cell.length_a   1.000
_cell.length_b   1.000
_cell.length_c   1.000
_cell.angle_alpha   90.00
_cell.angle_beta   90.00
_cell.angle_gamma   90.00
#
_symmetry.space_group_name_H-M   'P 1'
#
loop_
_entity.id
_entity.type
_entity.pdbx_description
1 polymer ?
#
loop_
_entity_poly.entity_id
_entity_poly.type
_entity_poly.pdbx_seq_one_letter_code
_entity_poly.pdbx_strand_id
1 'polypeptide(L)'
;MKWIVLTVVVLLGLASAEEVSEKRAVLRRTTRQALGSMGGSFLAQTERNIINNCKKNGLSDQGADDLQATYAKMKSCMSGTKIFETPRNEFISKMEDCSRDAIKETKSCLANNQKYFPEFVLDLAKSMVKYMYDDKDLFRDSEIVGCINNLGRYTVQVEYIRCLTTVSQKTGDDENIPTSRAEFCRKFVPATECFPDTIKQHCVNTAKVNKFFSDYSNAIETPCQDSVKESNYL
;
A
#
# COMPACT_ATOMS: atom_id res chain seq x y z
N MET A 1 5.26 -4.94 -18.33
CA MET A 1 4.03 -4.24 -17.87
C MET A 1 4.38 -3.44 -16.63
N LYS A 2 3.95 -2.17 -16.59
CA LYS A 2 4.41 -1.14 -15.64
C LYS A 2 3.92 -1.45 -14.22
N TRP A 3 4.80 -1.41 -13.22
CA TRP A 3 4.36 -1.38 -11.82
C TRP A 3 3.55 -0.11 -11.63
N ILE A 4 2.25 -0.27 -11.36
CA ILE A 4 1.45 0.84 -10.92
C ILE A 4 1.51 0.73 -9.40
N VAL A 5 2.52 1.37 -8.80
CA VAL A 5 2.59 1.59 -7.37
C VAL A 5 1.35 2.39 -7.00
N LEU A 6 0.33 1.66 -6.53
CA LEU A 6 -0.99 2.16 -6.21
C LEU A 6 -1.04 2.42 -4.70
N THR A 7 -1.08 3.70 -4.36
CA THR A 7 -1.16 4.32 -3.03
C THR A 7 -2.03 3.49 -2.06
N VAL A 8 -1.39 2.90 -1.05
CA VAL A 8 -1.73 1.55 -0.56
C VAL A 8 -2.81 1.48 0.54
N VAL A 9 -3.01 2.46 1.43
CA VAL A 9 -3.72 2.13 2.70
C VAL A 9 -4.73 3.17 3.18
N VAL A 10 -4.66 4.43 2.71
CA VAL A 10 -5.56 5.54 3.11
C VAL A 10 -7.06 5.22 2.97
N LEU A 11 -7.43 4.26 2.12
CA LEU A 11 -8.79 4.15 1.59
C LEU A 11 -9.66 3.07 2.27
N LEU A 12 -9.09 2.17 3.08
CA LEU A 12 -9.88 1.19 3.83
C LEU A 12 -10.66 1.84 4.99
N GLY A 13 -10.16 2.95 5.54
CA GLY A 13 -10.78 3.67 6.66
C GLY A 13 -12.00 4.52 6.28
N LEU A 14 -12.10 4.95 5.01
CA LEU A 14 -13.24 5.73 4.52
C LEU A 14 -14.42 4.86 4.08
N ALA A 15 -14.21 3.55 3.90
CA ALA A 15 -15.27 2.63 3.47
C ALA A 15 -16.20 2.18 4.62
N SER A 16 -15.77 2.36 5.88
CA SER A 16 -16.36 1.75 7.08
C SER A 16 -17.06 2.74 8.03
N ALA A 17 -17.04 4.06 7.77
CA ALA A 17 -17.80 5.02 8.59
C ALA A 17 -19.32 4.97 8.25
N GLU A 18 -20.14 4.96 9.30
CA GLU A 18 -21.58 4.63 9.40
C GLU A 18 -22.57 5.40 8.50
N GLU A 19 -23.79 4.86 8.48
CA GLU A 19 -25.00 5.28 7.76
C GLU A 19 -25.41 6.74 8.02
N VAL A 20 -25.39 7.57 6.98
CA VAL A 20 -26.17 8.83 6.94
C VAL A 20 -26.66 9.13 5.51
N SER A 21 -27.99 9.29 5.39
CA SER A 21 -28.80 9.93 4.33
C SER A 21 -28.59 9.54 2.85
N GLU A 22 -29.68 9.10 2.21
CA GLU A 22 -29.78 8.53 0.85
C GLU A 22 -29.11 9.36 -0.28
N LYS A 23 -28.94 10.68 -0.14
CA LYS A 23 -28.27 11.50 -1.16
C LYS A 23 -26.75 11.29 -1.24
N ARG A 24 -26.11 10.67 -0.24
CA ARG A 24 -24.68 10.31 -0.23
C ARG A 24 -24.36 8.97 -0.89
N ALA A 25 -25.37 8.17 -1.28
CA ALA A 25 -25.18 6.82 -1.81
C ALA A 25 -24.50 6.77 -3.21
N VAL A 26 -24.76 7.77 -4.06
CA VAL A 26 -24.19 7.86 -5.43
C VAL A 26 -22.72 8.30 -5.39
N LEU A 27 -22.40 9.28 -4.54
CA LEU A 27 -21.02 9.72 -4.30
C LEU A 27 -20.23 8.57 -3.65
N ARG A 28 -20.77 7.90 -2.63
CA ARG A 28 -20.15 6.71 -2.01
C ARG A 28 -19.91 5.57 -3.00
N ARG A 29 -20.82 5.32 -3.95
CA ARG A 29 -20.62 4.30 -5.03
C ARG A 29 -19.53 4.70 -6.00
N THR A 30 -19.52 5.95 -6.45
CA THR A 30 -18.53 6.46 -7.40
C THR A 30 -17.14 6.52 -6.77
N THR A 31 -17.06 6.97 -5.52
CA THR A 31 -15.87 6.97 -4.67
C THR A 31 -15.41 5.53 -4.37
N ARG A 32 -16.31 4.58 -4.06
CA ARG A 32 -15.96 3.16 -3.90
C ARG A 32 -15.53 2.48 -5.20
N GLN A 33 -16.09 2.82 -6.36
CA GLN A 33 -15.68 2.23 -7.65
C GLN A 33 -14.35 2.81 -8.14
N ALA A 34 -14.14 4.11 -7.97
CA ALA A 34 -12.87 4.76 -8.32
C ALA A 34 -11.73 4.37 -7.37
N LEU A 35 -12.01 4.20 -6.07
CA LEU A 35 -10.98 3.96 -5.03
C LEU A 35 -10.85 2.49 -4.63
N GLY A 36 -11.91 1.70 -4.75
CA GLY A 36 -11.88 0.24 -4.54
C GLY A 36 -11.10 -0.50 -5.63
N SER A 37 -10.99 0.09 -6.83
CA SER A 37 -10.12 -0.44 -7.89
C SER A 37 -8.63 -0.18 -7.63
N MET A 38 -8.29 0.77 -6.75
CA MET A 38 -6.90 1.23 -6.52
C MET A 38 -6.22 0.58 -5.31
N GLY A 39 -6.93 0.34 -4.20
CA GLY A 39 -6.34 -0.30 -3.01
C GLY A 39 -6.31 -1.83 -3.09
N GLY A 40 -7.39 -2.45 -3.61
CA GLY A 40 -7.46 -3.90 -3.80
C GLY A 40 -6.51 -4.42 -4.89
N SER A 41 -6.14 -3.57 -5.85
CA SER A 41 -5.21 -3.91 -6.92
C SER A 41 -3.76 -3.98 -6.45
N PHE A 42 -3.32 -3.18 -5.48
CA PHE A 42 -1.93 -3.24 -5.01
C PHE A 42 -1.62 -4.55 -4.28
N LEU A 43 -2.49 -4.97 -3.35
CA LEU A 43 -2.31 -6.24 -2.64
C LEU A 43 -2.40 -7.42 -3.61
N ALA A 44 -3.37 -7.39 -4.53
CA ALA A 44 -3.51 -8.41 -5.57
C ALA A 44 -2.31 -8.43 -6.55
N GLN A 45 -1.73 -7.27 -6.87
CA GLN A 45 -0.55 -7.16 -7.73
C GLN A 45 0.71 -7.62 -7.01
N THR A 46 0.86 -7.29 -5.73
CA THR A 46 1.98 -7.75 -4.88
C THR A 46 1.93 -9.27 -4.72
N GLU A 47 0.77 -9.83 -4.40
CA GLU A 47 0.52 -11.28 -4.35
C GLU A 47 0.89 -11.95 -5.69
N ARG A 48 0.40 -11.40 -6.81
CA ARG A 48 0.74 -11.92 -8.15
C ARG A 48 2.23 -11.85 -8.44
N ASN A 49 2.90 -10.75 -8.10
CA ASN A 49 4.33 -10.58 -8.33
C ASN A 49 5.15 -11.57 -7.50
N ILE A 50 4.76 -11.82 -6.25
CA ILE A 50 5.37 -12.83 -5.39
C ILE A 50 5.22 -14.22 -6.01
N ILE A 51 3.99 -14.61 -6.35
CA ILE A 51 3.71 -15.92 -6.97
C ILE A 51 4.53 -16.08 -8.26
N ASN A 52 4.55 -15.07 -9.13
CA ASN A 52 5.33 -15.11 -10.37
C ASN A 52 6.85 -15.27 -10.12
N ASN A 53 7.40 -14.59 -9.12
CA ASN A 53 8.82 -14.74 -8.76
C ASN A 53 9.09 -16.13 -8.19
N CYS A 54 8.18 -16.67 -7.37
CA CYS A 54 8.30 -18.03 -6.87
C CYS A 54 8.22 -19.08 -8.00
N LYS A 55 7.33 -18.91 -8.98
CA LYS A 55 7.28 -19.78 -10.17
C LYS A 55 8.58 -19.72 -10.98
N LYS A 56 9.16 -18.53 -11.16
CA LYS A 56 10.49 -18.36 -11.78
C LYS A 56 11.61 -19.08 -11.02
N ASN A 57 11.45 -19.25 -9.71
CA ASN A 57 12.38 -19.96 -8.83
C ASN A 57 12.07 -21.47 -8.67
N GLY A 58 11.17 -22.02 -9.49
CA GLY A 58 10.88 -23.46 -9.52
C GLY A 58 9.68 -23.91 -8.68
N LEU A 59 8.86 -22.99 -8.17
CA LEU A 59 7.57 -23.36 -7.57
C LEU A 59 6.66 -23.99 -8.64
N SER A 60 6.13 -25.18 -8.35
CA SER A 60 5.18 -25.88 -9.23
C SER A 60 3.85 -25.13 -9.34
N ASP A 61 3.03 -25.46 -10.34
CA ASP A 61 1.68 -24.88 -10.45
C ASP A 61 0.82 -25.20 -9.21
N GLN A 62 0.87 -26.44 -8.71
CA GLN A 62 0.21 -26.80 -7.45
C GLN A 62 0.72 -25.95 -6.27
N GLY A 63 2.03 -25.74 -6.17
CA GLY A 63 2.60 -24.90 -5.11
C GLY A 63 2.18 -23.43 -5.24
N ALA A 64 1.97 -22.94 -6.46
CA ALA A 64 1.44 -21.60 -6.70
C ALA A 64 -0.03 -21.48 -6.26
N ASP A 65 -0.85 -22.50 -6.54
CA ASP A 65 -2.24 -22.58 -6.10
C ASP A 65 -2.35 -22.64 -4.56
N ASP A 66 -1.48 -23.44 -3.93
CA ASP A 66 -1.39 -23.54 -2.46
C ASP A 66 -0.99 -22.18 -1.85
N LEU A 67 0.02 -21.51 -2.41
CA LEU A 67 0.45 -20.18 -1.96
C LEU A 67 -0.68 -19.14 -2.12
N GLN A 68 -1.44 -19.19 -3.23
CA GLN A 68 -2.61 -18.35 -3.44
C GLN A 68 -3.71 -18.63 -2.39
N ALA A 69 -3.94 -19.90 -2.03
CA ALA A 69 -4.85 -20.27 -0.96
C ALA A 69 -4.39 -19.73 0.41
N THR A 70 -3.08 -19.73 0.68
CA THR A 70 -2.51 -19.13 1.89
C THR A 70 -2.75 -17.61 1.93
N TYR A 71 -2.58 -16.90 0.82
CA TYR A 71 -2.95 -15.48 0.74
C TYR A 71 -4.46 -15.26 0.95
N ALA A 72 -5.31 -16.13 0.42
CA ALA A 72 -6.75 -16.08 0.66
C ALA A 72 -7.09 -16.28 2.15
N LYS A 73 -6.41 -17.21 2.83
CA LYS A 73 -6.54 -17.43 4.28
C LYS A 73 -6.11 -16.20 5.08
N MET A 74 -4.99 -15.57 4.72
CA MET A 74 -4.54 -14.31 5.33
C MET A 74 -5.62 -13.21 5.19
N LYS A 75 -6.17 -13.02 3.98
CA LYS A 75 -7.24 -12.05 3.71
C LYS A 75 -8.50 -12.36 4.52
N SER A 76 -8.90 -13.63 4.59
CA SER A 76 -10.03 -14.10 5.39
C SER A 76 -9.82 -13.82 6.88
N CYS A 77 -8.62 -14.08 7.41
CA CYS A 77 -8.25 -13.80 8.80
C CYS A 77 -8.39 -12.30 9.17
N MET A 78 -8.15 -11.40 8.21
CA MET A 78 -8.33 -9.96 8.39
C MET A 78 -9.76 -9.46 8.17
N SER A 79 -10.64 -10.25 7.52
CA SER A 79 -11.93 -9.76 7.01
C SER A 79 -12.91 -9.22 8.06
N GLY A 80 -12.80 -9.68 9.31
CA GLY A 80 -13.61 -9.18 10.44
C GLY A 80 -12.97 -8.04 11.23
N THR A 81 -11.73 -7.66 10.91
CA THR A 81 -10.97 -6.66 11.67
C THR A 81 -11.10 -5.31 11.01
N LYS A 82 -11.74 -4.36 11.68
CA LYS A 82 -12.07 -3.07 11.09
C LYS A 82 -11.13 -1.99 11.58
N ILE A 83 -10.48 -1.31 10.63
CA ILE A 83 -9.63 -0.17 10.92
C ILE A 83 -10.45 0.94 11.57
N PHE A 84 -9.87 1.59 12.58
CA PHE A 84 -10.49 2.61 13.45
C PHE A 84 -11.56 2.16 14.45
N GLU A 85 -12.14 0.96 14.31
CA GLU A 85 -13.00 0.32 15.33
C GLU A 85 -12.15 -0.53 16.28
N THR A 86 -11.15 -1.26 15.76
CA THR A 86 -10.17 -1.99 16.55
C THR A 86 -9.08 -1.02 17.06
N PRO A 87 -8.58 -1.12 18.31
CA PRO A 87 -7.42 -0.36 18.76
C PRO A 87 -6.18 -0.58 17.87
N ARG A 88 -5.37 0.47 17.66
CA ARG A 88 -4.21 0.45 16.74
C ARG A 88 -3.30 -0.76 16.94
N ASN A 89 -2.91 -1.02 18.18
CA ASN A 89 -1.96 -2.10 18.51
C ASN A 89 -2.59 -3.49 18.29
N GLU A 90 -3.88 -3.64 18.58
CA GLU A 90 -4.63 -4.88 18.33
C GLU A 90 -4.78 -5.13 16.82
N PHE A 91 -5.07 -4.09 16.04
CA PHE A 91 -5.14 -4.19 14.58
C PHE A 91 -3.78 -4.61 13.98
N ILE A 92 -2.69 -4.01 14.45
CA ILE A 92 -1.32 -4.37 14.01
C ILE A 92 -0.98 -5.81 14.41
N SER A 93 -1.22 -6.20 15.67
CA SER A 93 -0.97 -7.57 16.13
C SER A 93 -1.75 -8.59 15.31
N LYS A 94 -3.02 -8.30 14.99
CA LYS A 94 -3.85 -9.17 14.15
C LYS A 94 -3.28 -9.33 12.75
N MET A 95 -2.76 -8.24 12.16
CA MET A 95 -2.11 -8.27 10.85
C MET A 95 -0.82 -9.12 10.85
N GLU A 96 -0.02 -9.03 11.92
CA GLU A 96 1.17 -9.88 12.10
C GLU A 96 0.80 -11.36 12.23
N ASP A 97 -0.24 -11.67 13.01
CA ASP A 97 -0.70 -13.05 13.18
C ASP A 97 -1.30 -13.63 11.90
N CYS A 98 -2.14 -12.86 11.20
CA CYS A 98 -2.78 -13.31 9.96
C CYS A 98 -1.79 -13.50 8.80
N SER A 99 -0.66 -12.78 8.79
CA SER A 99 0.33 -12.82 7.70
C SER A 99 1.43 -13.87 7.90
N ARG A 100 1.54 -14.47 9.08
CA ARG A 100 2.63 -15.39 9.47
C ARG A 100 2.84 -16.54 8.49
N ASP A 101 1.77 -17.24 8.11
CA ASP A 101 1.84 -18.38 7.17
C ASP A 101 2.26 -17.90 5.77
N ALA A 102 1.65 -16.82 5.28
CA ALA A 102 1.93 -16.25 3.96
C ALA A 102 3.38 -15.77 3.83
N ILE A 103 3.92 -15.13 4.89
CA ILE A 103 5.33 -14.71 4.94
C ILE A 103 6.25 -15.93 4.90
N LYS A 104 5.96 -16.95 5.72
CA LYS A 104 6.77 -18.17 5.79
C LYS A 104 6.83 -18.90 4.45
N GLU A 105 5.69 -19.09 3.80
CA GLU A 105 5.61 -19.78 2.50
C GLU A 105 6.20 -18.95 1.36
N THR A 106 5.99 -17.64 1.38
CA THR A 106 6.66 -16.74 0.41
C THR A 106 8.18 -16.83 0.54
N LYS A 107 8.69 -16.81 1.77
CA LYS A 107 10.13 -16.96 2.02
C LYS A 107 10.69 -18.29 1.55
N SER A 108 9.92 -19.38 1.56
CA SER A 108 10.44 -20.69 1.15
C SER A 108 10.62 -20.80 -0.36
N CYS A 109 9.86 -20.03 -1.16
CA CYS A 109 9.92 -20.07 -2.62
C CYS A 109 10.68 -18.89 -3.27
N LEU A 110 10.95 -17.82 -2.54
CA LEU A 110 11.77 -16.72 -3.04
C LEU A 110 13.28 -17.05 -2.99
N ALA A 111 14.02 -16.45 -3.93
CA ALA A 111 15.49 -16.49 -3.91
C ALA A 111 16.03 -15.86 -2.61
N ASN A 112 17.18 -16.32 -2.13
CA ASN A 112 17.73 -15.90 -0.83
C ASN A 112 17.82 -14.37 -0.67
N ASN A 113 18.21 -13.67 -1.72
CA ASN A 113 18.32 -12.21 -1.76
C ASN A 113 16.96 -11.48 -1.83
N GLN A 114 15.87 -12.18 -2.13
CA GLN A 114 14.50 -11.63 -2.19
C GLN A 114 13.69 -11.93 -0.92
N LYS A 115 14.22 -12.74 0.01
CA LYS A 115 13.51 -13.16 1.24
C LYS A 115 13.15 -12.01 2.18
N TYR A 116 13.74 -10.82 2.02
CA TYR A 116 13.36 -9.62 2.79
C TYR A 116 11.98 -9.07 2.41
N PHE A 117 11.52 -9.37 1.20
CA PHE A 117 10.36 -8.70 0.59
C PHE A 117 9.05 -8.91 1.35
N PRO A 118 8.66 -10.14 1.78
CA PRO A 118 7.42 -10.33 2.53
C PRO A 118 7.39 -9.56 3.86
N GLU A 119 8.50 -9.48 4.61
CA GLU A 119 8.56 -8.63 5.81
C GLU A 119 8.47 -7.15 5.48
N PHE A 120 9.17 -6.71 4.42
CA PHE A 120 9.10 -5.32 3.99
C PHE A 120 7.65 -4.89 3.69
N VAL A 121 6.88 -5.74 3.01
CA VAL A 121 5.46 -5.47 2.71
C VAL A 121 4.64 -5.36 4.01
N LEU A 122 4.88 -6.23 5.00
CA LEU A 122 4.23 -6.14 6.30
C LEU A 122 4.64 -4.87 7.06
N ASP A 123 5.91 -4.49 7.06
CA ASP A 123 6.41 -3.26 7.70
C ASP A 123 5.78 -2.02 7.08
N LEU A 124 5.68 -1.98 5.75
CA LEU A 124 4.97 -0.94 5.02
C LEU A 124 3.49 -0.87 5.42
N ALA A 125 2.80 -2.01 5.47
CA ALA A 125 1.40 -2.04 5.91
C ALA A 125 1.24 -1.54 7.35
N LYS A 126 2.11 -1.96 8.28
CA LYS A 126 2.12 -1.46 9.67
C LYS A 126 2.36 0.04 9.75
N SER A 127 3.34 0.55 9.01
CA SER A 127 3.67 1.97 8.97
C SER A 127 2.48 2.80 8.49
N MET A 128 1.84 2.36 7.41
CA MET A 128 0.65 3.01 6.88
C MET A 128 -0.55 2.94 7.83
N VAL A 129 -0.74 1.82 8.53
CA VAL A 129 -1.77 1.71 9.58
C VAL A 129 -1.50 2.72 10.69
N LYS A 130 -0.25 2.83 11.18
CA LYS A 130 0.10 3.82 12.21
C LYS A 130 -0.26 5.23 11.77
N TYR A 131 0.18 5.63 10.57
CA TYR A 131 -0.19 6.90 9.96
C TYR A 131 -1.71 7.11 9.92
N MET A 132 -2.47 6.09 9.49
CA MET A 132 -3.92 6.21 9.47
C MET A 132 -4.53 6.47 10.84
N TYR A 133 -4.06 5.78 11.89
CA TYR A 133 -4.57 5.97 13.25
C TYR A 133 -4.14 7.32 13.84
N ASP A 134 -2.90 7.73 13.60
CA ASP A 134 -2.36 8.99 14.09
C ASP A 134 -3.06 10.20 13.43
N ASP A 135 -3.49 10.04 12.18
CA ASP A 135 -4.20 11.05 11.39
C ASP A 135 -5.70 10.78 11.21
N LYS A 136 -6.30 9.95 12.08
CA LYS A 136 -7.72 9.53 11.98
C LYS A 136 -8.68 10.72 11.79
N ASP A 137 -8.42 11.83 12.48
CA ASP A 137 -9.25 13.03 12.41
C ASP A 137 -9.07 13.80 11.09
N LEU A 138 -7.85 13.79 10.51
CA LEU A 138 -7.59 14.40 9.21
C LEU A 138 -8.36 13.70 8.09
N PHE A 139 -8.55 12.38 8.14
CA PHE A 139 -9.36 11.67 7.15
C PHE A 139 -10.83 12.07 7.14
N ARG A 140 -11.33 12.72 8.21
CA ARG A 140 -12.69 13.23 8.32
C ARG A 140 -12.79 14.74 8.07
N ASP A 141 -11.66 15.41 7.96
CA ASP A 141 -11.58 16.86 7.75
C ASP A 141 -12.01 17.23 6.33
N SER A 142 -12.87 18.23 6.19
CA SER A 142 -13.43 18.64 4.90
C SER A 142 -12.38 19.19 3.93
N GLU A 143 -11.30 19.82 4.42
CA GLU A 143 -10.21 20.30 3.58
C GLU A 143 -9.46 19.12 2.96
N ILE A 144 -9.16 18.11 3.77
CA ILE A 144 -8.46 16.89 3.34
C ILE A 144 -9.34 16.08 2.39
N VAL A 145 -10.62 15.87 2.74
CA VAL A 145 -11.57 15.18 1.86
C VAL A 145 -11.73 15.91 0.53
N GLY A 146 -11.88 17.24 0.57
CA GLY A 146 -11.93 18.06 -0.64
C GLY A 146 -10.67 17.94 -1.49
N CYS A 147 -9.50 17.96 -0.85
CA CYS A 147 -8.20 17.80 -1.50
C CYS A 147 -8.06 16.43 -2.19
N ILE A 148 -8.35 15.32 -1.48
CA ILE A 148 -8.24 13.96 -2.02
C ILE A 148 -9.24 13.73 -3.16
N ASN A 149 -10.43 14.35 -3.12
CA ASN A 149 -11.41 14.24 -4.19
C ASN A 149 -10.90 14.75 -5.55
N ASN A 150 -9.83 15.57 -5.59
CA ASN A 150 -9.18 15.94 -6.84
C ASN A 150 -8.62 14.73 -7.61
N LEU A 151 -8.26 13.64 -6.93
CA LEU A 151 -7.81 12.41 -7.57
C LEU A 151 -8.89 11.75 -8.45
N GLY A 152 -10.17 12.07 -8.19
CA GLY A 152 -11.28 11.64 -9.04
C GLY A 152 -11.34 12.36 -10.40
N ARG A 153 -10.61 13.47 -10.57
CA ARG A 153 -10.58 14.23 -11.82
C ARG A 153 -9.66 13.53 -12.83
N TYR A 154 -10.16 13.34 -14.04
CA TYR A 154 -9.41 12.68 -15.11
C TYR A 154 -8.05 13.32 -15.38
N THR A 155 -7.96 14.65 -15.37
CA THR A 155 -6.70 15.39 -15.60
C THR A 155 -5.65 15.06 -14.53
N VAL A 156 -6.06 14.99 -13.27
CA VAL A 156 -5.19 14.64 -12.13
C VAL A 156 -4.73 13.18 -12.23
N GLN A 157 -5.60 12.27 -12.68
CA GLN A 157 -5.23 10.88 -12.92
C GLN A 157 -4.18 10.75 -14.02
N VAL A 158 -4.31 11.50 -15.12
CA VAL A 158 -3.33 11.53 -16.21
C VAL A 158 -1.98 12.06 -15.71
N GLU A 159 -1.98 13.13 -14.91
CA GLU A 159 -0.77 13.67 -14.28
C GLU A 159 -0.08 12.65 -13.37
N TYR A 160 -0.86 11.97 -12.53
CA TYR A 160 -0.38 10.92 -11.63
C TYR A 160 0.26 9.75 -12.41
N ILE A 161 -0.42 9.25 -13.44
CA ILE A 161 0.09 8.17 -14.30
C ILE A 161 1.36 8.60 -15.05
N ARG A 162 1.42 9.87 -15.49
CA ARG A 162 2.60 10.43 -16.14
C ARG A 162 3.77 10.50 -15.17
N CYS A 163 3.54 10.92 -13.93
CA CYS A 163 4.57 10.91 -12.87
C CYS A 163 5.10 9.48 -12.65
N LEU A 164 4.22 8.51 -12.43
CA LEU A 164 4.61 7.10 -12.23
C LEU A 164 5.40 6.55 -13.42
N THR A 165 4.97 6.85 -14.65
CA THR A 165 5.69 6.42 -15.87
C THR A 165 7.09 7.03 -15.94
N THR A 166 7.22 8.31 -15.61
CA THR A 166 8.50 9.03 -15.62
C THR A 166 9.46 8.46 -14.57
N VAL A 167 8.96 8.23 -13.36
CA VAL A 167 9.75 7.63 -12.28
C VAL A 167 10.18 6.21 -12.64
N SER A 168 9.25 5.37 -13.11
CA SER A 168 9.53 3.99 -13.53
C SER A 168 10.61 3.91 -14.61
N GLN A 169 10.58 4.81 -15.60
CA GLN A 169 11.63 4.92 -16.62
C GLN A 169 12.98 5.33 -16.03
N LYS A 170 12.98 6.29 -15.11
CA LYS A 170 14.21 6.80 -14.46
C LYS A 170 14.86 5.76 -13.53
N THR A 171 14.05 4.95 -12.84
CA THR A 171 14.53 4.00 -11.84
C THR A 171 14.89 2.64 -12.43
N GLY A 172 14.58 2.39 -13.71
CA GLY A 172 14.81 1.11 -14.37
C GLY A 172 13.96 0.02 -13.75
N ASP A 173 12.68 0.31 -13.58
CA ASP A 173 11.74 -0.60 -12.93
C ASP A 173 11.36 -1.77 -13.84
N ASP A 174 11.34 -2.98 -13.28
CA ASP A 174 11.17 -4.25 -14.00
C ASP A 174 10.31 -5.20 -13.17
N GLU A 175 9.70 -6.22 -13.79
CA GLU A 175 8.70 -7.09 -13.15
C GLU A 175 9.24 -7.99 -12.01
N ASN A 176 10.54 -7.98 -11.73
CA ASN A 176 11.12 -8.82 -10.68
C ASN A 176 11.15 -8.09 -9.34
N ILE A 177 11.08 -8.88 -8.26
CA ILE A 177 11.35 -8.35 -6.92
C ILE A 177 12.85 -7.97 -6.89
N PRO A 178 13.20 -6.72 -6.52
CA PRO A 178 14.59 -6.30 -6.40
C PRO A 178 15.40 -7.20 -5.46
N THR A 179 16.72 -7.17 -5.62
CA THR A 179 17.62 -8.10 -4.92
C THR A 179 17.96 -7.65 -3.49
N SER A 180 17.47 -6.48 -3.09
CA SER A 180 17.68 -5.95 -1.74
C SER A 180 16.62 -4.91 -1.39
N ARG A 181 16.39 -4.73 -0.08
CA ARG A 181 15.52 -3.69 0.47
C ARG A 181 15.94 -2.29 -0.02
N ALA A 182 17.24 -2.01 -0.05
CA ALA A 182 17.77 -0.72 -0.52
C ALA A 182 17.45 -0.47 -2.00
N GLU A 183 17.62 -1.49 -2.85
CA GLU A 183 17.27 -1.39 -4.27
C GLU A 183 15.76 -1.19 -4.46
N PHE A 184 14.94 -1.93 -3.71
CA PHE A 184 13.49 -1.75 -3.73
C PHE A 184 13.10 -0.33 -3.32
N CYS A 185 13.63 0.17 -2.21
CA CYS A 185 13.33 1.51 -1.73
C CYS A 185 13.76 2.62 -2.71
N ARG A 186 14.90 2.46 -3.39
CA ARG A 186 15.36 3.37 -4.45
C ARG A 186 14.35 3.48 -5.60
N LYS A 187 13.63 2.40 -5.92
CA LYS A 187 12.58 2.39 -6.95
C LYS A 187 11.22 2.83 -6.41
N PHE A 188 10.87 2.38 -5.21
CA PHE A 188 9.55 2.50 -4.60
C PHE A 188 9.26 3.90 -4.04
N VAL A 189 10.17 4.46 -3.23
CA VAL A 189 9.92 5.76 -2.56
C VAL A 189 9.63 6.88 -3.57
N PRO A 190 10.45 7.08 -4.63
CA PRO A 190 10.15 8.12 -5.62
C PRO A 190 8.81 7.90 -6.35
N ALA A 191 8.39 6.63 -6.53
CA ALA A 191 7.11 6.34 -7.17
C ALA A 191 5.93 6.72 -6.28
N THR A 192 6.08 6.55 -4.96
CA THR A 192 5.04 6.92 -4.00
C THR A 192 4.90 8.43 -3.79
N GLU A 193 5.97 9.21 -4.03
CA GLU A 193 5.95 10.68 -4.03
C GLU A 193 5.07 11.27 -5.14
N CYS A 194 4.81 10.51 -6.21
CA CYS A 194 3.86 10.94 -7.24
C CYS A 194 2.46 11.25 -6.69
N PHE A 195 2.04 10.59 -5.61
CA PHE A 195 0.75 10.86 -4.98
C PHE A 195 0.69 12.26 -4.34
N PRO A 196 1.53 12.60 -3.35
CA PRO A 196 1.54 13.95 -2.77
C PRO A 196 1.89 15.00 -3.82
N ASP A 197 2.87 14.77 -4.70
CA ASP A 197 3.33 15.77 -5.67
C ASP A 197 2.24 16.14 -6.69
N THR A 198 1.42 15.17 -7.09
CA THR A 198 0.33 15.43 -8.03
C THR A 198 -0.84 16.10 -7.31
N ILE A 199 -1.32 15.53 -6.21
CA ILE A 199 -2.58 15.97 -5.61
C ILE A 199 -2.42 17.33 -4.92
N LYS A 200 -1.30 17.56 -4.23
CA LYS A 200 -1.06 18.78 -3.45
C LYS A 200 -1.14 20.05 -4.31
N GLN A 201 -0.83 19.96 -5.61
CA GLN A 201 -0.96 21.07 -6.57
C GLN A 201 -2.41 21.52 -6.79
N HIS A 202 -3.38 20.63 -6.54
CA HIS A 202 -4.81 20.88 -6.72
C HIS A 202 -5.52 21.19 -5.39
N CYS A 203 -4.78 21.34 -4.30
CA CYS A 203 -5.30 21.57 -2.96
C CYS A 203 -5.00 22.97 -2.45
N VAL A 204 -5.84 23.46 -1.54
CA VAL A 204 -5.53 24.70 -0.81
C VAL A 204 -4.33 24.42 0.08
N ASN A 205 -3.32 25.29 0.05
CA ASN A 205 -2.13 25.15 0.85
C ASN A 205 -2.42 25.51 2.33
N THR A 206 -2.89 24.52 3.10
CA THR A 206 -3.16 24.66 4.53
C THR A 206 -2.20 23.81 5.37
N ALA A 207 -2.03 24.16 6.64
CA ALA A 207 -1.21 23.38 7.56
C ALA A 207 -1.66 21.91 7.65
N LYS A 208 -2.98 21.65 7.61
CA LYS A 208 -3.56 20.30 7.64
C LYS A 208 -3.20 19.51 6.38
N VAL A 209 -3.36 20.10 5.20
CA VAL A 209 -3.00 19.47 3.91
C VAL A 209 -1.51 19.15 3.87
N ASN A 210 -0.67 20.08 4.32
CA ASN A 210 0.78 19.84 4.40
C ASN A 210 1.13 18.71 5.36
N LYS A 211 0.52 18.69 6.56
CA LYS A 211 0.70 17.63 7.55
C LYS A 211 0.32 16.27 6.97
N PHE A 212 -0.88 16.16 6.38
CA PHE A 212 -1.39 14.92 5.78
C PHE A 212 -0.41 14.30 4.77
N PHE A 213 0.09 15.10 3.83
CA PHE A 213 1.03 14.60 2.82
C PHE A 213 2.42 14.33 3.40
N SER A 214 2.87 15.13 4.37
CA SER A 214 4.14 14.88 5.06
C SER A 214 4.10 13.56 5.83
N ASP A 215 3.03 13.30 6.56
CA ASP A 215 2.88 12.08 7.37
C ASP A 215 2.67 10.85 6.49
N TYR A 216 1.99 11.00 5.35
CA TYR A 216 1.98 9.98 4.30
C TYR A 216 3.40 9.65 3.81
N SER A 217 4.20 10.64 3.40
CA SER A 217 5.57 10.41 2.93
C SER A 217 6.43 9.75 4.01
N ASN A 218 6.35 10.24 5.25
CA ASN A 218 7.06 9.65 6.38
C ASN A 218 6.69 8.18 6.60
N ALA A 219 5.40 7.83 6.49
CA ALA A 219 4.96 6.44 6.65
C ALA A 219 5.47 5.53 5.53
N ILE A 220 5.59 6.04 4.31
CA ILE A 220 6.17 5.28 3.19
C ILE A 220 7.69 5.12 3.34
N GLU A 221 8.39 6.15 3.80
CA GLU A 221 9.84 6.14 3.94
C GLU A 221 10.33 5.33 5.14
N THR A 222 9.55 5.26 6.22
CA THR A 222 9.95 4.58 7.47
C THR A 222 10.43 3.13 7.23
N PRO A 223 9.69 2.26 6.50
CA PRO A 223 10.18 0.93 6.15
C PRO A 223 11.45 0.92 5.28
N CYS A 224 11.89 2.02 4.71
CA CYS A 224 13.13 2.10 3.95
C CYS A 224 14.34 2.50 4.81
N GLN A 225 14.10 3.18 5.93
CA GLN A 225 15.13 3.69 6.84
C GLN A 225 15.61 2.63 7.85
N ASP A 226 14.77 1.65 8.21
CA ASP A 226 15.11 0.59 9.16
C ASP A 226 16.20 -0.39 8.68
N SER A 227 16.61 -0.28 7.41
CA SER A 227 17.68 -1.09 6.80
C SER A 227 19.10 -0.81 7.34
N VAL A 228 19.30 0.27 8.11
CA VAL A 228 20.61 0.62 8.70
C VAL A 228 20.94 -0.21 9.95
N LYS A 229 19.97 -0.93 10.54
CA LYS A 229 20.21 -1.71 11.77
C LYS A 229 20.63 -3.16 11.55
N GLU A 230 20.39 -3.74 10.36
CA GLU A 230 20.72 -5.14 10.07
C GLU A 230 22.17 -5.33 9.58
N SER A 231 22.88 -4.27 9.17
CA SER A 231 24.28 -4.35 8.76
C SER A 231 25.29 -4.34 9.93
N ASN A 232 24.82 -4.21 11.17
CA ASN A 232 25.68 -4.16 12.37
C ASN A 232 25.64 -5.46 13.20
N TYR A 233 25.05 -6.53 12.66
CA TYR A 233 24.96 -7.84 13.31
C TYR A 233 25.48 -9.00 12.42
N LEU A 234 26.39 -8.70 11.48
CA LEU A 234 27.20 -9.69 10.78
C LEU A 234 28.68 -9.45 11.05
#